data_AF-A0A7V9MFG2-F1
#
_entry.id   AF-A0A7V9MFG2-F1
#
_cell.length_a   1.000
_cell.length_b   1.000
_cell.length_c   1.000
_cell.angle_alpha   90.00
_cell.angle_beta   90.00
_cell.angle_gamma   90.00
#
_symmetry.space_group_name_H-M   'P 1'
#
loop_
_entity.id
_entity.type
_entity.pdbx_description
1 polymer ?
#
loop_
_entity_poly.entity_id
_entity_poly.type
_entity_poly.pdbx_seq_one_letter_code
_entity_poly.pdbx_strand_id
1 'polypeptide(L)' 'MRVLDVDGESRLALCADEAGATEEVAIDLVGPLSPGDAVLVHARVALVRLEFEALR' A
#
# COMPACT_ATOMS: atom_id res chain seq x y z
N MET A 1 0.38 -1.34 6.14
CA MET A 1 1.27 -2.16 5.29
C MET A 1 2.11 -1.26 4.41
N ARG A 2 3.29 -1.71 3.97
CA ARG A 2 4.19 -0.99 3.07
C ARG A 2 4.12 -1.59 1.67
N VAL A 3 4.01 -0.74 0.65
CA VAL A 3 4.02 -1.14 -0.76
C VAL A 3 5.42 -1.59 -1.16
N LEU A 4 5.53 -2.77 -1.74
CA LEU A 4 6.78 -3.33 -2.29
C LEU A 4 6.83 -3.17 -3.81
N ASP A 5 5.69 -3.39 -4.47
CA ASP A 5 5.54 -3.30 -5.92
C ASP A 5 4.10 -2.90 -6.30
N VAL A 6 3.92 -2.33 -7.49
CA VAL A 6 2.63 -1.85 -7.99
C VAL A 6 2.42 -2.30 -9.43
N ASP A 7 1.33 -3.03 -9.66
CA ASP A 7 0.85 -3.35 -11.00
C ASP A 7 -0.24 -2.34 -11.41
N GLY A 8 0.14 -1.43 -12.31
CA GLY A 8 -0.76 -0.40 -12.85
C GLY A 8 -1.85 -0.94 -13.78
N GLU A 9 -1.70 -2.15 -14.35
CA GLU A 9 -2.69 -2.76 -15.24
C GLU A 9 -3.82 -3.40 -14.43
N SER A 10 -3.48 -4.22 -13.43
CA SER A 10 -4.47 -4.91 -12.59
C SER A 10 -4.98 -4.09 -11.41
N ARG A 11 -4.37 -2.92 -11.13
CA ARG A 11 -4.65 -2.09 -9.94
C ARG A 11 -4.46 -2.85 -8.63
N LEU A 12 -3.41 -3.66 -8.59
CA LEU A 12 -2.96 -4.38 -7.40
C LEU A 12 -1.58 -3.87 -6.96
N ALA A 13 -1.33 -3.96 -5.67
CA ALA A 13 0.00 -3.74 -5.11
C ALA A 13 0.39 -4.92 -4.22
N LEU A 14 1.65 -5.35 -4.32
CA LEU A 14 2.23 -6.27 -3.36
C LEU A 14 2.64 -5.48 -2.11
N CYS A 15 2.09 -5.83 -0.95
CA CYS A 15 2.34 -5.10 0.28
C CYS A 15 2.86 -6.04 1.38
N ALA A 16 3.76 -5.54 2.23
CA ALA A 16 4.22 -6.23 3.43
C ALA A 16 3.68 -5.59 4.71
N ASP A 17 3.37 -6.40 5.71
CA ASP A 17 3.20 -5.94 7.09
C ASP A 17 4.55 -5.82 7.82
N GLU A 18 4.51 -5.50 9.11
CA GLU A 18 5.71 -5.32 9.95
C GLU A 18 6.43 -6.64 10.26
N ALA A 19 5.74 -7.77 10.17
CA ALA A 19 6.34 -9.11 10.32
C ALA A 19 6.96 -9.62 9.01
N GLY A 20 6.78 -8.89 7.91
CA GLY A 20 7.27 -9.25 6.57
C GLY A 20 6.34 -10.19 5.81
N ALA A 21 5.12 -10.45 6.30
CA ALA A 21 4.13 -11.21 5.54
C ALA A 21 3.62 -10.36 4.37
N THR A 22 3.53 -10.97 3.19
CA THR A 22 3.15 -10.27 1.96
C THR A 22 1.76 -10.65 1.48
N GLU A 23 0.99 -9.67 1.01
CA GLU A 23 -0.32 -9.87 0.40
C GLU A 23 -0.50 -8.97 -0.82
N GLU A 24 -1.27 -9.43 -1.80
CA GLU A 24 -1.78 -8.54 -2.85
C GLU A 24 -2.98 -7.76 -2.32
N VAL A 25 -2.94 -6.44 -2.54
CA VAL A 25 -3.90 -5.46 -2.05
C VAL A 25 -4.46 -4.68 -3.23
N ALA A 26 -5.79 -4.57 -3.30
CA ALA A 26 -6.46 -3.71 -4.27
C ALA A 26 -6.24 -2.23 -3.94
N ILE A 27 -5.88 -1.43 -4.95
CA ILE A 27 -5.50 -0.02 -4.76
C ILE A 27 -6.44 0.97 -5.46
N ASP A 28 -7.60 0.53 -5.94
CA ASP A 28 -8.57 1.39 -6.65
C ASP A 28 -9.05 2.63 -5.88
N LEU A 29 -9.04 2.57 -4.54
CA LEU A 29 -9.58 3.62 -3.68
C LEU A 29 -8.54 4.66 -3.25
N VAL A 30 -7.26 4.34 -3.45
CA VAL A 30 -6.14 5.22 -3.16
C VAL A 30 -5.56 5.68 -4.49
N GLY A 31 -5.17 6.94 -4.60
CA GLY A 31 -4.52 7.44 -5.82
C GLY A 31 -3.23 6.67 -6.13
N PRO A 32 -2.49 7.08 -7.17
CA PRO A 32 -1.24 6.43 -7.55
C PRO A 32 -0.31 6.21 -6.34
N LEU A 33 0.18 4.98 -6.21
CA LEU A 33 1.14 4.58 -5.19
C LEU A 33 2.51 4.33 -5.80
N SER A 34 3.54 4.39 -4.98
CA SER A 34 4.91 3.97 -5.31
C SER A 34 5.44 2.98 -4.28
N PRO A 35 6.40 2.11 -4.66
CA PRO A 35 7.14 1.30 -3.68
C PRO A 35 7.67 2.17 -2.54
N GLY A 36 7.47 1.71 -1.31
CA GLY A 36 7.81 2.44 -0.09
C GLY A 36 6.64 3.20 0.54
N ASP A 37 5.57 3.49 -0.20
CA ASP A 37 4.37 4.10 0.38
C ASP A 37 3.78 3.23 1.49
N ALA A 38 3.25 3.88 2.52
CA ALA A 38 2.52 3.20 3.59
C ALA A 38 1.02 3.38 3.38
N VAL A 39 0.26 2.29 3.52
CA VAL A 39 -1.20 2.29 3.35
C VAL A 39 -1.89 1.56 4.51
N LEU A 40 -3.09 2.02 4.86
CA LEU A 40 -4.03 1.27 5.69
C LEU A 40 -4.81 0.29 4.83
N VAL A 41 -4.82 -0.97 5.24
CA VAL A 41 -5.45 -2.08 4.49
C VAL A 41 -6.49 -2.76 5.37
N HIS A 42 -7.67 -3.01 4.82
CA HIS A 42 -8.69 -3.84 5.43
C HIS A 42 -9.29 -4.76 4.37
N ALA A 43 -9.46 -6.04 4.70
CA ALA A 43 -10.00 -7.06 3.79
C ALA A 43 -9.31 -7.03 2.40
N ARG A 44 -7.98 -6.87 2.39
CA ARG A 44 -7.13 -6.79 1.18
C ARG A 44 -7.42 -5.61 0.24
N VAL A 45 -7.99 -4.52 0.77
CA VAL A 45 -8.21 -3.26 0.05
C VAL A 45 -7.49 -2.13 0.77
N ALA A 46 -6.70 -1.34 0.03
CA ALA A 46 -6.09 -0.12 0.54
C ALA A 46 -7.16 0.98 0.67
N LEU A 47 -7.26 1.58 1.85
CA LEU A 47 -8.26 2.60 2.16
C LEU A 47 -7.68 4.02 2.12
N VAL A 48 -6.46 4.19 2.63
CA VAL A 48 -5.80 5.49 2.79
C VAL A 48 -4.28 5.31 2.64
N ARG A 49 -3.62 6.27 1.98
CA ARG A 49 -2.16 6.45 2.03
C ARG A 49 -1.80 7.24 3.29
N LEU A 50 -0.86 6.71 4.06
CA LEU A 50 -0.32 7.36 5.25
C LEU A 50 0.80 8.29 4.81
N GLU A 51 0.62 9.59 5.04
CA GLU A 51 1.68 10.57 4.90
C GLU A 51 2.48 10.61 6.20
N PHE A 52 3.77 10.34 6.12
CA PHE A 52 4.68 10.60 7.24
C PHE A 52 5.05 12.08 7.20
N GLU A 53 4.39 12.90 8.02
CA GLU A 53 4.96 14.20 8.37
C GLU A 53 6.19 13.94 9.24
N ALA A 54 7.37 14.15 8.68
CA ALA A 54 8.58 14.22 9.48
C ALA A 54 8.45 15.44 10.40
N LEU A 55 8.14 15.21 11.68
CA LEU A 55 8.25 16.22 12.74
C LEU A 55 9.66 16.81 12.67
N ARG A 56 9.76 18.06 12.21
CA ARG A 56 10.99 18.86 12.16
C ARG A 56 11.20 19.61 13.47
#